data_AF-A0A7Y0A5H4-F1
#
_entry.id   AF-A0A7Y0A5H4-F1
#
_cell.length_a   1.000
_cell.length_b   1.000
_cell.length_c   1.000
_cell.angle_alpha   90.00
_cell.angle_beta   90.00
_cell.angle_gamma   90.00
#
_symmetry.space_group_name_H-M   'P 1'
#
loop_
_entity.id
_entity.type
_entity.pdbx_description
1 polymer ?
#
loop_
_entity_poly.entity_id
_entity_poly.type
_entity_poly.pdbx_seq_one_letter_code
_entity_poly.pdbx_strand_id
1 'polypeptide(L)'
;MISELQKGKDLMDNEQYELAISILDNLKNLPSKYENLRLLFLSNCLYNIEDYYLAIEIANKLLQIDNKNEHASQIKYLSYYELKKYDEALNEVISFLSNNEADLYRVTLEELLIDIKKGFINKKDTIHRIRELALRNNINLND
;
A
#
# COMPACT_ATOMS: atom_id res chain seq x y z
N MET A 1 3.17 22.45 14.12
CA MET A 1 2.26 21.44 13.54
C MET A 1 2.69 21.05 12.13
N ILE A 2 2.68 21.95 11.15
CA ILE A 2 3.27 21.68 9.82
C ILE A 2 4.79 21.43 9.93
N SER A 3 5.48 22.16 10.82
CA SER A 3 6.91 21.97 11.11
C SER A 3 7.26 20.55 11.59
N GLU A 4 6.46 19.99 12.49
CA GLU A 4 6.68 18.65 13.05
C GLU A 4 6.34 17.55 12.03
N LEU A 5 5.32 17.77 11.18
CA LEU A 5 5.03 16.84 10.08
C LEU A 5 6.21 16.80 9.09
N GLN A 6 6.77 17.96 8.74
CA GLN A 6 7.97 18.02 7.89
C GLN A 6 9.15 17.34 8.56
N LYS A 7 9.39 17.59 9.84
CA LYS A 7 10.45 16.91 10.61
C LYS A 7 10.27 15.39 10.63
N GLY A 8 9.04 14.91 10.81
CA GLY A 8 8.72 13.48 10.73
C GLY A 8 9.07 12.89 9.36
N LYS A 9 8.76 13.62 8.28
CA LYS A 9 9.17 13.24 6.92
C LYS A 9 10.69 13.23 6.76
N ASP A 10 11.38 14.27 7.22
CA ASP A 10 12.84 14.36 7.08
C ASP A 10 13.54 13.21 7.85
N LEU A 11 13.03 12.83 9.02
CA LEU A 11 13.53 11.68 9.77
C LEU A 11 13.30 10.37 9.01
N MET A 12 12.12 10.18 8.43
CA MET A 12 11.79 9.01 7.59
C MET A 12 12.70 8.93 6.37
N ASP A 13 12.91 10.04 5.66
CA ASP A 13 13.79 10.11 4.48
C ASP A 13 15.26 9.81 4.84
N ASN A 14 15.66 10.02 6.09
CA ASN A 14 16.98 9.66 6.63
C ASN A 14 16.99 8.28 7.32
N GLU A 15 15.97 7.45 7.10
CA GLU A 15 15.83 6.10 7.67
C GLU A 15 15.80 6.05 9.21
N GLN A 16 15.52 7.18 9.86
CA GLN A 16 15.37 7.29 11.31
C GLN A 16 13.92 7.00 11.72
N TYR A 17 13.43 5.80 11.40
CA TYR A 17 12.01 5.45 11.43
C TYR A 17 11.39 5.55 12.84
N GLU A 18 12.06 5.08 13.89
CA GLU A 18 11.53 5.12 15.25
C GLU A 18 11.38 6.56 15.76
N LEU A 19 12.32 7.44 15.40
CA LEU A 19 12.23 8.86 15.70
C LEU A 19 11.10 9.52 14.90
N ALA A 20 10.97 9.18 13.61
CA ALA A 20 9.87 9.65 12.78
C ALA A 20 8.51 9.24 13.38
N ILE A 21 8.34 7.99 13.77
CA ILE A 21 7.14 7.45 14.42
C ILE A 21 6.82 8.25 15.68
N SER A 22 7.81 8.48 16.55
CA SER A 22 7.61 9.25 17.78
C SER A 22 7.08 10.66 17.52
N ILE A 23 7.58 11.35 16.50
CA ILE A 23 7.09 12.67 16.12
C ILE A 23 5.68 12.58 15.51
N LEU A 24 5.47 11.66 14.57
CA LEU A 24 4.23 11.52 13.82
C LEU A 24 3.05 11.07 14.70
N ASP A 25 3.26 10.17 15.66
CA ASP A 25 2.17 9.67 16.51
C ASP A 25 1.65 10.73 17.51
N ASN A 26 2.52 11.66 17.89
CA ASN A 26 2.20 12.77 18.79
C ASN A 26 1.46 13.93 18.10
N LEU A 27 1.41 13.97 16.77
CA LEU A 27 0.60 14.95 16.03
C LEU A 27 -0.90 14.63 16.16
N LYS A 28 -1.71 15.61 16.56
CA LYS A 28 -3.18 15.50 16.69
C LYS A 28 -3.87 16.69 16.04
N ASN A 29 -5.16 16.55 15.74
CA ASN A 29 -6.04 17.61 15.22
C ASN A 29 -5.53 18.28 13.92
N LEU A 30 -4.93 17.49 13.03
CA LEU A 30 -4.48 17.97 11.72
C LEU A 30 -5.69 18.17 10.77
N PRO A 31 -5.65 19.20 9.91
CA PRO A 31 -6.54 19.25 8.75
C PRO A 31 -6.37 18.00 7.88
N SER A 32 -7.45 17.53 7.24
CA SER A 32 -7.50 16.22 6.55
C SER A 32 -6.33 15.98 5.58
N LYS A 33 -5.92 16.99 4.81
CA LYS A 33 -4.76 16.86 3.90
C LYS A 33 -3.46 16.52 4.64
N TYR A 34 -3.21 17.15 5.79
CA TYR A 34 -2.01 16.90 6.58
C TYR A 34 -2.13 15.60 7.38
N GLU A 35 -3.34 15.24 7.80
CA GLU A 35 -3.61 13.93 8.41
C GLU A 35 -3.32 12.79 7.43
N ASN A 36 -3.70 12.94 6.15
CA ASN A 36 -3.39 11.94 5.12
C ASN A 36 -1.88 11.72 4.98
N LEU A 37 -1.11 12.81 4.89
CA LEU A 37 0.35 12.74 4.82
C LEU A 37 0.95 12.13 6.08
N ARG A 38 0.45 12.51 7.27
CA ARG A 38 0.90 11.94 8.55
C ARG A 38 0.71 10.43 8.59
N LEU A 39 -0.50 9.96 8.26
CA LEU A 39 -0.81 8.53 8.28
C LEU A 39 0.02 7.77 7.24
N LEU A 40 0.26 8.35 6.06
CA LEU A 40 1.09 7.74 5.03
C LEU A 40 2.54 7.57 5.49
N PHE A 41 3.13 8.62 6.06
CA PHE A 41 4.51 8.53 6.58
C PHE A 41 4.59 7.58 7.76
N LEU A 42 3.60 7.59 8.64
CA LEU A 42 3.56 6.71 9.81
C LEU A 42 3.45 5.23 9.39
N SER A 43 2.53 4.88 8.47
CA SER A 43 2.42 3.49 8.00
C SER A 43 3.68 3.02 7.26
N ASN A 44 4.35 3.92 6.53
CA ASN A 44 5.62 3.61 5.87
C ASN A 44 6.74 3.35 6.90
N CYS A 45 6.89 4.21 7.91
CA CYS A 45 7.87 3.98 8.97
C CYS A 45 7.63 2.65 9.70
N LEU A 46 6.37 2.36 10.04
CA LEU A 46 5.96 1.11 10.69
C LEU A 46 6.30 -0.13 9.85
N TYR A 47 6.07 -0.05 8.54
CA TYR A 47 6.47 -1.11 7.61
C TYR A 47 7.99 -1.34 7.63
N ASN A 48 8.80 -0.27 7.59
CA ASN A 48 10.27 -0.38 7.56
C ASN A 48 10.87 -0.90 8.88
N ILE A 49 10.18 -0.75 10.02
CA ILE A 49 10.58 -1.38 11.29
C ILE A 49 9.93 -2.76 11.50
N GLU A 50 9.34 -3.32 10.46
CA GLU A 50 8.69 -4.65 10.43
C GLU A 50 7.46 -4.80 11.35
N ASP A 51 6.85 -3.69 11.80
CA ASP A 51 5.56 -3.72 12.51
C ASP A 51 4.40 -3.74 11.49
N TYR A 52 4.33 -4.84 10.74
CA TYR A 52 3.39 -5.01 9.63
C TYR A 52 1.93 -4.94 10.07
N TYR A 53 1.60 -5.41 11.27
CA TYR A 53 0.23 -5.34 11.78
C TYR A 53 -0.21 -3.89 12.01
N LEU A 54 0.64 -3.08 12.64
CA LEU A 54 0.32 -1.67 12.86
C LEU A 54 0.41 -0.87 11.55
N ALA A 55 1.34 -1.19 10.66
CA ALA A 55 1.41 -0.60 9.32
C ALA A 55 0.09 -0.81 8.55
N ILE A 56 -0.48 -2.02 8.58
CA ILE A 56 -1.79 -2.33 8.00
C ILE A 56 -2.90 -1.49 8.65
N GLU A 57 -2.93 -1.39 9.97
CA GLU A 57 -3.96 -0.62 10.68
C GLU A 57 -3.93 0.86 10.28
N ILE A 58 -2.75 1.47 10.27
CA ILE A 58 -2.58 2.89 9.92
C ILE A 58 -2.87 3.13 8.44
N ALA A 59 -2.39 2.27 7.55
CA ALA A 59 -2.71 2.34 6.12
C ALA A 59 -4.23 2.20 5.87
N ASN A 60 -4.91 1.32 6.61
CA ASN A 60 -6.36 1.18 6.50
C ASN A 60 -7.11 2.45 6.96
N LYS A 61 -6.64 3.10 8.05
CA LYS A 61 -7.19 4.40 8.48
C LYS A 61 -7.02 5.46 7.40
N LEU A 62 -5.86 5.49 6.74
CA LEU A 62 -5.63 6.40 5.61
C LEU A 62 -6.61 6.14 4.45
N LEU A 63 -6.80 4.88 4.07
CA LEU A 63 -7.73 4.49 3.00
C LEU A 63 -9.20 4.82 3.31
N GLN A 64 -9.58 4.93 4.59
CA GLN A 64 -10.92 5.40 4.99
C GLN A 64 -11.11 6.90 4.72
N ILE A 65 -10.03 7.69 4.71
CA ILE A 65 -10.06 9.13 4.45
C ILE A 65 -9.84 9.41 2.96
N ASP A 66 -8.93 8.68 2.33
CA ASP A 66 -8.57 8.80 0.92
C ASP A 66 -8.47 7.40 0.30
N ASN A 67 -9.60 6.93 -0.23
CA ASN A 67 -9.73 5.60 -0.82
C ASN A 67 -9.00 5.45 -2.18
N LYS A 68 -8.39 6.53 -2.69
CA LYS A 68 -7.57 6.53 -3.92
C LYS A 68 -6.08 6.51 -3.62
N ASN A 69 -5.68 6.50 -2.35
CA ASN A 69 -4.28 6.53 -1.96
C ASN A 69 -3.59 5.18 -2.24
N GLU A 70 -3.00 5.05 -3.42
CA GLU A 70 -2.39 3.79 -3.85
C GLU A 70 -1.17 3.41 -3.01
N HIS A 71 -0.38 4.39 -2.54
CA HIS A 71 0.73 4.11 -1.63
C HIS A 71 0.26 3.45 -0.32
N ALA A 72 -0.87 3.92 0.24
CA ALA A 72 -1.44 3.32 1.45
C ALA A 72 -1.89 1.88 1.20
N SER A 73 -2.55 1.62 0.07
CA SER A 73 -2.93 0.26 -0.30
C SER A 73 -1.69 -0.62 -0.52
N GLN A 74 -0.66 -0.11 -1.19
CA GLN A 74 0.58 -0.84 -1.44
C GLN A 74 1.30 -1.21 -0.14
N ILE A 75 1.34 -0.31 0.86
CA ILE A 75 1.89 -0.62 2.20
C ILE A 75 1.09 -1.78 2.83
N LYS A 76 -0.23 -1.79 2.71
CA LYS A 76 -1.08 -2.91 3.17
C LYS A 76 -0.76 -4.20 2.44
N TYR A 77 -0.69 -4.17 1.11
CA TYR A 77 -0.32 -5.31 0.27
C TYR A 77 1.03 -5.91 0.68
N LEU A 78 2.08 -5.08 0.77
CA LEU A 78 3.43 -5.50 1.15
C LEU A 78 3.45 -6.04 2.58
N SER A 79 2.78 -5.38 3.51
CA SER A 79 2.68 -5.86 4.91
C SER A 79 2.00 -7.22 5.01
N TYR A 80 0.92 -7.47 4.26
CA TYR A 80 0.32 -8.80 4.17
C TYR A 80 1.28 -9.83 3.56
N TYR A 81 2.02 -9.43 2.52
CA TYR A 81 3.00 -10.29 1.88
C TYR A 81 4.12 -10.72 2.84
N GLU A 82 4.70 -9.78 3.60
CA GLU A 82 5.74 -10.05 4.61
C GLU A 82 5.21 -10.95 5.75
N LEU A 83 3.93 -10.79 6.10
CA LEU A 83 3.24 -11.67 7.04
C LEU A 83 2.87 -13.05 6.44
N LYS A 84 3.24 -13.32 5.19
CA LYS A 84 2.92 -14.54 4.42
C LYS A 84 1.41 -14.77 4.26
N LYS A 85 0.63 -13.69 4.31
CA LYS A 85 -0.82 -13.65 4.12
C LYS A 85 -1.14 -13.34 2.66
N TYR A 86 -0.76 -14.27 1.79
CA TYR A 86 -0.78 -14.04 0.34
C TYR A 86 -2.19 -13.87 -0.25
N ASP A 87 -3.19 -14.56 0.30
CA ASP A 87 -4.57 -14.40 -0.13
C ASP A 87 -5.07 -12.98 0.23
N GLU A 88 -4.75 -12.46 1.41
CA GLU A 88 -5.06 -11.08 1.82
C GLU A 88 -4.31 -10.04 1.01
N ALA A 89 -3.02 -10.26 0.73
CA ALA A 89 -2.23 -9.38 -0.13
C ALA A 89 -2.88 -9.28 -1.52
N LEU A 90 -3.20 -10.43 -2.13
CA LEU A 90 -3.82 -10.44 -3.45
C LEU A 90 -5.22 -9.80 -3.46
N ASN A 91 -6.01 -10.07 -2.43
CA ASN A 91 -7.31 -9.44 -2.27
C ASN A 91 -7.21 -7.92 -2.12
N GLU A 92 -6.16 -7.39 -1.48
CA GLU A 92 -5.94 -5.96 -1.37
C GLU A 92 -5.73 -5.30 -2.74
N VAL A 93 -4.84 -5.86 -3.58
CA VAL A 93 -4.59 -5.37 -4.94
C VAL A 93 -5.90 -5.39 -5.76
N ILE A 94 -6.61 -6.52 -5.72
CA ILE A 94 -7.86 -6.68 -6.46
C ILE A 94 -8.92 -5.68 -5.97
N SER A 95 -9.09 -5.54 -4.66
CA SER A 95 -10.08 -4.65 -4.06
C SER A 95 -9.81 -3.19 -4.42
N PHE A 96 -8.56 -2.75 -4.28
CA PHE A 96 -8.17 -1.38 -4.60
C PHE A 96 -8.39 -1.06 -6.08
N LEU A 97 -7.88 -1.89 -6.99
CA LEU A 97 -7.97 -1.67 -8.43
C LEU A 97 -9.37 -1.93 -9.02
N SER A 98 -10.26 -2.53 -8.26
CA SER A 98 -11.66 -2.64 -8.67
C SER A 98 -12.29 -1.26 -8.88
N ASN A 99 -11.89 -0.28 -8.06
CA ASN A 99 -12.46 1.07 -8.01
C ASN A 99 -11.48 2.18 -8.40
N ASN A 100 -10.19 1.87 -8.54
CA ASN A 100 -9.13 2.82 -8.83
C ASN A 100 -8.32 2.38 -10.05
N GLU A 101 -7.69 3.35 -10.72
CA GLU A 101 -6.68 3.09 -11.74
C GLU A 101 -5.34 2.75 -11.06
N ALA A 102 -4.52 1.93 -11.73
CA ALA A 102 -3.20 1.57 -11.26
C ALA A 102 -2.16 2.60 -11.72
N ASP A 103 -1.38 3.13 -10.79
CA ASP A 103 -0.12 3.81 -11.06
C ASP A 103 1.03 2.94 -10.55
N LEU A 104 1.14 2.78 -9.22
CA LEU A 104 2.14 1.94 -8.56
C LEU A 104 1.89 0.44 -8.78
N TYR A 105 0.63 0.01 -8.72
CA TYR A 105 0.27 -1.39 -8.88
C TYR A 105 0.42 -1.91 -10.31
N ARG A 106 0.82 -1.07 -11.28
CA ARG A 106 1.08 -1.55 -12.64
C ARG A 106 2.18 -2.61 -12.65
N VAL A 107 3.28 -2.37 -11.93
CA VAL A 107 4.38 -3.34 -11.80
C VAL A 107 3.90 -4.61 -11.11
N THR A 108 3.14 -4.47 -10.01
CA THR A 108 2.56 -5.62 -9.30
C THR A 108 1.63 -6.44 -10.20
N LEU A 109 0.81 -5.79 -11.04
CA LEU A 109 -0.04 -6.50 -12.00
C LEU A 109 0.79 -7.27 -13.04
N GLU A 110 1.89 -6.70 -13.54
CA GLU A 110 2.81 -7.39 -14.46
C GLU A 110 3.41 -8.65 -13.81
N GLU A 111 3.86 -8.54 -12.56
CA GLU A 111 4.39 -9.67 -11.78
C GLU A 111 3.33 -10.75 -11.55
N LEU A 112 2.12 -10.36 -11.14
CA LEU A 112 1.01 -11.30 -10.94
C LEU A 112 0.65 -12.03 -12.24
N LEU A 113 0.69 -11.35 -13.39
CA LEU A 113 0.47 -12.00 -14.68
C LEU A 113 1.59 -13.00 -15.03
N ILE A 114 2.84 -12.71 -14.68
CA ILE A 114 3.96 -13.66 -14.82
C ILE A 114 3.74 -14.88 -13.92
N ASP A 115 3.30 -14.67 -12.69
CA ASP A 115 3.01 -15.75 -11.73
C ASP A 115 1.85 -16.64 -12.18
N ILE A 116 0.85 -16.06 -12.85
CA ILE A 116 -0.20 -16.84 -13.55
C ILE A 116 0.42 -17.68 -14.65
N LYS A 117 1.29 -17.11 -15.51
CA LYS A 117 1.95 -17.86 -16.60
C LYS A 117 2.82 -19.01 -16.07
N LYS A 118 3.48 -18.82 -14.92
CA LYS A 118 4.29 -19.85 -14.24
C LYS A 118 3.46 -20.88 -13.47
N GLY A 119 2.14 -20.68 -13.34
CA GLY A 119 1.24 -21.58 -12.61
C GLY A 119 1.27 -21.41 -11.09
N PHE A 120 1.93 -20.38 -10.57
CA PHE A 120 1.92 -20.05 -9.14
C PHE A 120 0.55 -19.53 -8.69
N ILE A 121 -0.17 -18.83 -9.57
CA ILE A 121 -1.56 -18.44 -9.38
C ILE A 121 -2.43 -19.26 -10.34
N ASN A 122 -3.23 -20.18 -9.79
CA ASN A 122 -4.02 -21.14 -10.56
C ASN A 122 -5.54 -21.13 -10.26
N LYS A 123 -5.99 -20.35 -9.28
CA LYS A 123 -7.42 -20.16 -8.97
C LYS A 123 -8.09 -19.42 -10.13
N LYS A 124 -9.07 -20.05 -10.80
CA LYS A 124 -9.71 -19.55 -12.03
C LYS A 124 -10.27 -18.13 -11.88
N ASP A 125 -11.02 -17.88 -10.80
CA ASP A 125 -11.67 -16.58 -10.58
C ASP A 125 -10.63 -15.48 -10.31
N THR A 126 -9.57 -15.81 -9.56
CA THR A 126 -8.42 -14.94 -9.30
C THR A 126 -7.71 -14.57 -10.61
N ILE A 127 -7.42 -15.55 -11.46
CA ILE A 127 -6.80 -15.33 -12.78
C ILE A 127 -7.67 -14.39 -13.62
N HIS A 128 -8.98 -14.65 -13.68
CA HIS A 128 -9.90 -13.84 -14.46
C HIS A 128 -9.88 -12.38 -13.99
N ARG A 129 -9.96 -12.17 -12.67
CA ARG A 129 -9.96 -10.83 -12.09
C ARG A 129 -8.66 -10.07 -12.34
N ILE A 130 -7.51 -10.71 -12.14
CA ILE A 130 -6.20 -10.08 -12.40
C ILE A 130 -6.06 -9.69 -13.88
N ARG A 131 -6.46 -10.57 -14.80
CA ARG A 131 -6.43 -10.28 -16.24
C ARG A 131 -7.36 -9.13 -16.63
N GLU A 132 -8.57 -9.10 -16.07
CA GLU A 132 -9.51 -8.00 -16.28
C GLU A 132 -8.91 -6.66 -15.79
N LEU A 133 -8.33 -6.64 -14.59
CA LEU A 133 -7.69 -5.46 -14.02
C LEU A 133 -6.47 -5.01 -14.84
N ALA A 134 -5.65 -5.94 -15.33
CA ALA A 134 -4.53 -5.63 -16.20
C ALA A 134 -4.98 -4.99 -17.52
N LEU A 135 -5.98 -5.57 -18.18
CA LEU A 135 -6.55 -5.03 -19.41
C LEU A 135 -7.09 -3.60 -19.21
N ARG A 136 -7.83 -3.37 -18.11
CA ARG A 136 -8.35 -2.03 -17.75
C ARG A 136 -7.24 -1.00 -17.54
N ASN A 137 -6.06 -1.43 -17.10
CA ASN A 137 -4.90 -0.57 -16.85
C ASN A 137 -3.90 -0.56 -18.02
N ASN A 138 -4.31 -1.02 -19.21
CA ASN A 138 -3.49 -1.08 -20.42
C ASN A 138 -2.19 -1.91 -20.24
N ILE A 139 -2.25 -2.95 -19.42
CA ILE A 139 -1.15 -3.90 -19.21
C ILE A 139 -1.45 -5.16 -20.00
N ASN A 140 -0.68 -5.39 -21.06
CA ASN A 140 -0.79 -6.56 -21.90
C ASN A 140 0.53 -7.34 -21.82
N LEU A 141 0.53 -8.49 -21.14
CA LEU A 141 1.54 -9.48 -21.42
C LEU A 141 1.15 -10.17 -22.74
N ASN A 142 1.67 -9.65 -23.86
CA ASN A 142 1.62 -10.39 -25.11
C ASN A 142 2.12 -11.82 -24.85
N ASP A 143 1.35 -12.81 -25.33
CA ASP A 143 1.68 -14.22 -25.19
C ASP A 143 2.99 -14.58 -25.91
#